data_AF-A0A0M0X1Q5-F1
#
_entry.id   AF-A0A0M0X1Q5-F1
#
_cell.length_a   1.000
_cell.length_b   1.000
_cell.length_c   1.000
_cell.angle_alpha   90.00
_cell.angle_beta   90.00
_cell.angle_gamma   90.00
#
_symmetry.space_group_name_H-M   'P 1'
#
loop_
_entity.id
_entity.type
_entity.pdbx_description
1 polymer ?
#
loop_
_entity_poly.entity_id
_entity_poly.type
_entity_poly.pdbx_seq_one_letter_code
_entity_poly.pdbx_strand_id
1 'polypeptide(L)'
;MPFFGWAILTFSIVCYLPFFIWLSASYLSNGDQSKRKNNYWLLLMSAGLLNSLNTFLFKIQDTYFLAVTVIVILLFNLYMFFIVRKDKRKVSFR
;
A
#
# COMPACT_ATOMS: atom_id res chain seq x y z
N MET A 1 18.59 -3.51 -19.44
CA MET A 1 17.77 -3.94 -18.29
C MET A 1 17.22 -5.34 -18.59
N PRO A 2 17.38 -6.33 -17.70
CA PRO A 2 16.91 -7.70 -17.96
C PRO A 2 15.38 -7.75 -18.10
N PHE A 3 14.87 -8.65 -18.94
CA PHE A 3 13.45 -8.87 -19.25
C PHE A 3 12.54 -8.91 -18.00
N PHE A 4 13.05 -9.49 -16.91
CA PHE A 4 12.37 -9.52 -15.60
C PHE A 4 12.04 -8.13 -15.04
N GLY A 5 12.94 -7.15 -15.19
CA GLY A 5 12.69 -5.79 -14.70
C GLY A 5 11.54 -5.11 -15.44
N TRP A 6 11.45 -5.34 -16.75
CA TRP A 6 10.35 -4.82 -17.57
C TRP A 6 9.01 -5.47 -17.21
N ALA A 7 8.98 -6.79 -17.02
CA ALA A 7 7.76 -7.50 -16.65
C ALA A 7 7.20 -7.00 -15.29
N ILE A 8 8.07 -6.81 -14.29
CA ILE A 8 7.68 -6.27 -12.97
C ILE A 8 7.16 -4.85 -13.10
N LEU A 9 7.83 -4.01 -13.91
CA LEU A 9 7.42 -2.62 -14.10
C LEU A 9 6.06 -2.52 -14.80
N THR A 10 5.84 -3.29 -15.87
CA THR A 10 4.56 -3.34 -16.57
C THR A 10 3.44 -3.87 -15.68
N PHE A 11 3.67 -4.94 -14.92
CA PHE A 11 2.69 -5.45 -13.96
C PHE A 11 2.35 -4.41 -12.88
N SER A 12 3.37 -3.68 -12.40
CA SER A 12 3.20 -2.65 -11.38
C SER A 12 2.31 -1.51 -11.88
N ILE A 13 2.54 -1.05 -13.11
CA ILE A 13 1.79 0.07 -13.71
C ILE A 13 0.38 -0.37 -14.11
N VAL A 14 0.22 -1.52 -14.75
CA VAL A 14 -1.04 -1.93 -15.37
C VAL A 14 -2.00 -2.59 -14.39
N CYS A 15 -1.48 -3.41 -13.46
CA CYS A 15 -2.33 -4.20 -12.56
C CYS A 15 -2.33 -3.63 -11.15
N TYR A 16 -1.14 -3.43 -10.58
CA TYR A 16 -1.00 -3.09 -9.18
C TYR A 16 -1.47 -1.66 -8.87
N LEU A 17 -1.07 -0.68 -9.68
CA LEU A 17 -1.41 0.73 -9.44
C LEU A 17 -2.92 0.98 -9.50
N PRO A 18 -3.68 0.49 -10.50
CA PRO A 18 -5.14 0.61 -10.51
C PRO A 18 -5.82 -0.12 -9.36
N PHE A 19 -5.34 -1.32 -9.01
CA PHE A 19 -5.84 -2.06 -7.86
C PHE A 19 -5.64 -1.29 -6.56
N PHE A 20 -4.46 -0.71 -6.35
CA PHE A 20 -4.13 0.09 -5.18
C PHE A 20 -5.00 1.34 -5.06
N ILE A 21 -5.24 2.04 -6.17
CA ILE A 21 -6.13 3.21 -6.21
C ILE A 21 -7.56 2.79 -5.84
N TRP A 22 -8.09 1.74 -6.45
CA TRP A 22 -9.44 1.24 -6.16
C TRP A 22 -9.60 0.81 -4.70
N LEU A 23 -8.60 0.12 -4.17
CA LEU A 23 -8.59 -0.35 -2.79
C LEU A 23 -8.58 0.83 -1.80
N SER A 24 -7.72 1.81 -2.04
CA SER A 24 -7.60 3.02 -1.22
C SER A 24 -8.89 3.83 -1.24
N ALA A 25 -9.49 4.03 -2.42
CA ALA A 25 -10.77 4.71 -2.55
C ALA A 25 -11.89 3.97 -1.80
N SER A 26 -11.96 2.64 -1.94
CA SER A 26 -12.95 1.81 -1.25
C SER A 26 -12.79 1.84 0.28
N TYR A 27 -11.54 1.84 0.76
CA TYR A 27 -11.21 1.90 2.18
C TYR A 27 -11.61 3.24 2.80
N LEU A 28 -11.35 4.34 2.09
CA LEU A 28 -11.67 5.70 2.54
C LEU A 28 -13.16 6.04 2.42
N SER A 29 -13.88 5.43 1.47
CA SER A 29 -15.30 5.73 1.21
C SER A 29 -16.26 5.15 2.24
N ASN A 30 -15.94 3.99 2.83
CA ASN A 30 -16.86 3.25 3.70
C ASN A 30 -16.42 3.35 5.17
N GLY A 31 -17.37 3.50 6.09
CA GLY A 31 -17.12 3.46 7.54
C GLY A 31 -16.70 4.80 8.17
N ASP A 32 -16.10 4.71 9.36
CA ASP A 32 -15.75 5.85 10.20
C ASP A 32 -14.59 6.66 9.57
N GLN A 33 -14.95 7.71 8.83
CA GLN A 33 -14.02 8.36 7.89
C GLN A 33 -12.81 9.00 8.58
N SER A 34 -12.94 9.51 9.81
CA SER A 34 -11.84 10.19 10.50
C SER A 34 -10.70 9.23 10.85
N LYS A 35 -11.03 8.07 11.44
CA LYS A 35 -10.06 7.06 11.86
C LYS A 35 -9.36 6.41 10.67
N ARG A 36 -10.11 6.13 9.59
CA ARG A 36 -9.56 5.51 8.38
C ARG A 36 -8.66 6.47 7.60
N LYS A 37 -9.07 7.74 7.45
CA LYS A 37 -8.23 8.78 6.88
C LYS A 37 -6.94 8.94 7.68
N ASN A 38 -7.02 8.99 9.00
CA ASN A 38 -5.84 9.10 9.85
C ASN A 38 -4.89 7.91 9.65
N ASN A 39 -5.39 6.67 9.68
CA ASN A 39 -4.55 5.48 9.44
C ASN A 39 -3.92 5.48 8.05
N TYR A 40 -4.64 5.93 7.02
CA TYR A 40 -4.13 6.03 5.65
C TYR A 40 -3.04 7.11 5.52
N TRP A 41 -3.21 8.26 6.17
CA TRP A 41 -2.19 9.30 6.23
C TRP A 41 -0.93 8.82 6.97
N LEU A 42 -1.11 8.09 8.07
CA LEU A 42 -0.01 7.53 8.85
C LEU A 42 0.78 6.51 8.03
N LEU A 43 0.11 5.71 7.19
CA LEU A 43 0.77 4.85 6.21
C LEU A 43 1.62 5.66 5.22
N LEU A 44 1.04 6.66 4.55
CA LEU A 44 1.78 7.46 3.57
C LEU A 44 3.00 8.14 4.19
N MET A 45 2.81 8.69 5.39
CA MET A 45 3.87 9.36 6.13
C MET A 45 4.96 8.37 6.54
N SER A 46 4.61 7.19 7.05
CA SER A 46 5.58 6.16 7.45
C SER A 46 6.35 5.58 6.25
N ALA A 47 5.70 5.39 5.10
CA ALA A 47 6.37 4.97 3.87
C ALA A 47 7.41 6.02 3.41
N GLY A 48 7.04 7.30 3.43
CA GLY A 48 7.95 8.41 3.12
C GLY A 48 9.10 8.52 4.14
N LEU A 49 8.81 8.37 5.43
CA LEU A 49 9.81 8.37 6.51
C LEU A 49 10.79 7.21 6.36
N LEU A 50 10.32 6.00 6.11
CA LEU A 50 11.17 4.83 5.86
C LEU A 50 12.15 5.11 4.72
N ASN A 51 11.65 5.66 3.61
CA ASN A 51 12.49 6.00 2.46
C ASN A 51 13.56 7.02 2.83
N SER A 52 13.17 8.12 3.49
CA SER A 52 14.11 9.15 3.97
C SER A 52 15.14 8.59 4.95
N LEU A 53 14.72 7.78 5.92
CA LEU A 53 15.63 7.16 6.90
C LEU A 53 16.67 6.28 6.21
N ASN A 54 16.28 5.54 5.17
CA ASN A 54 17.25 4.73 4.43
C ASN A 54 18.24 5.58 3.63
N THR A 55 17.77 6.62 2.93
CA THR A 55 18.62 7.50 2.14
C THR A 55 19.63 8.26 3.01
N PHE A 56 19.22 8.71 4.20
CA PHE A 56 20.07 9.57 5.05
C PHE A 56 20.89 8.81 6.09
N LEU A 57 20.33 7.79 6.75
CA LEU A 57 20.95 7.17 7.92
C LEU A 57 21.51 5.78 7.63
N PHE A 58 20.69 4.89 7.07
CA PHE A 58 21.05 3.46 7.01
C PHE A 58 21.88 3.08 5.79
N LYS A 59 21.73 3.80 4.66
CA LYS A 59 22.41 3.52 3.38
C LYS A 59 22.39 2.03 3.03
N ILE A 60 21.29 1.34 3.34
CA ILE A 60 21.14 -0.08 3.00
C ILE A 60 21.10 -0.16 1.48
N GLN A 61 21.77 -1.18 0.94
CA GLN A 61 21.77 -1.43 -0.49
C GLN A 61 20.33 -1.45 -1.03
N ASP A 62 20.08 -0.64 -2.05
CA ASP A 62 18.74 -0.27 -2.51
C ASP A 62 17.84 -1.47 -2.80
N THR A 63 18.42 -2.58 -3.26
CA THR A 63 17.68 -3.83 -3.55
C THR A 63 16.99 -4.41 -2.32
N TYR A 64 17.67 -4.45 -1.17
CA TYR A 64 17.11 -5.00 0.06
C TYR A 64 16.12 -4.03 0.69
N PHE A 65 16.44 -2.73 0.66
CA PHE A 65 15.54 -1.72 1.17
C PHE A 65 14.23 -1.67 0.38
N LEU A 66 14.31 -1.70 -0.95
CA LEU A 66 13.15 -1.76 -1.83
C LEU A 66 12.28 -2.99 -1.54
N ALA A 67 12.88 -4.16 -1.30
CA ALA A 67 12.13 -5.36 -0.92
C ALA A 67 11.37 -5.15 0.40
N VAL A 68 12.00 -4.55 1.42
CA VAL A 68 11.34 -4.23 2.70
C VAL A 68 10.19 -3.26 2.50
N THR A 69 10.39 -2.18 1.74
CA THR A 69 9.32 -1.21 1.44
C THR A 69 8.14 -1.86 0.73
N VAL A 70 8.40 -2.70 -0.27
CA VAL A 70 7.36 -3.44 -1.00
C VAL A 70 6.57 -4.36 -0.07
N ILE A 71 7.24 -5.09 0.82
CA ILE A 71 6.59 -5.97 1.80
C ILE A 71 5.68 -5.17 2.73
N VAL A 72 6.15 -4.04 3.25
CA VAL A 72 5.35 -3.18 4.14
C VAL A 72 4.09 -2.68 3.43
N ILE A 73 4.22 -2.22 2.17
CA ILE A 73 3.08 -1.74 1.38
C ILE A 73 2.08 -2.89 1.13
N LEU A 74 2.56 -4.09 0.79
CA LEU A 74 1.69 -5.26 0.57
C LEU A 74 0.92 -5.67 1.83
N LEU A 75 1.56 -5.65 3.01
CA LEU A 75 0.89 -5.94 4.28
C LEU A 75 -0.24 -4.95 4.57
N PHE A 76 -0.01 -3.66 4.27
CA PHE A 76 -1.05 -2.65 4.44
C PHE A 76 -2.18 -2.76 3.43
N ASN A 77 -1.88 -3.15 2.18
CA ASN A 77 -2.93 -3.47 1.22
C ASN A 77 -3.80 -4.62 1.69
N LEU A 78 -3.20 -5.67 2.24
CA LEU A 78 -3.95 -6.77 2.86
C LEU A 78 -4.85 -6.25 3.99
N TYR A 79 -4.32 -5.42 4.89
CA TYR A 79 -5.11 -4.80 5.96
C TYR A 79 -6.31 -4.01 5.41
N MET A 80 -6.09 -3.09 4.46
CA MET A 80 -7.16 -2.30 3.84
C MET A 80 -8.20 -3.21 3.17
N PHE A 81 -7.76 -4.25 2.47
CA PHE A 81 -8.62 -5.22 1.79
C PHE A 81 -9.50 -5.99 2.77
N PHE A 82 -8.94 -6.48 3.89
CA PHE A 82 -9.71 -7.16 4.93
C PHE A 82 -10.79 -6.25 5.51
N ILE A 83 -10.47 -4.98 5.77
CA ILE A 83 -11.44 -4.01 6.30
C ILE A 83 -12.55 -3.74 5.28
N VAL A 84 -12.21 -3.42 4.02
CA VAL A 84 -13.19 -3.19 2.95
C VAL A 84 -14.12 -4.39 2.77
N ARG A 85 -13.57 -5.61 2.80
CA ARG A 85 -14.37 -6.84 2.68
C ARG A 85 -15.29 -7.04 3.89
N LYS A 86 -14.81 -6.74 5.10
CA LYS A 86 -15.62 -6.80 6.33
C LYS A 86 -16.77 -5.80 6.30
N ASP A 87 -16.56 -4.60 5.77
CA ASP A 87 -17.63 -3.60 5.66
C ASP A 87 -18.69 -4.03 4.65
N LYS A 88 -18.28 -4.53 3.48
CA LYS A 88 -19.23 -5.04 2.47
C LYS A 88 -20.09 -6.19 3.01
N ARG A 89 -19.52 -7.08 3.83
CA ARG A 89 -20.30 -8.12 4.51
C ARG A 89 -21.33 -7.53 5.47
N LYS A 90 -20.99 -6.50 6.25
CA LYS A 90 -21.94 -5.86 7.18
C LYS A 90 -23.12 -5.18 6.46
N VAL A 91 -22.88 -4.60 5.28
CA VAL A 91 -23.94 -3.99 4.46
C VAL A 91 -24.87 -5.06 3.88
N SER A 92 -24.34 -6.24 3.54
CA SER A 92 -25.14 -7.37 3.01
C SER A 92 -26.05 -8.05 4.05
N PHE A 93 -25.82 -7.84 5.35
CA PHE A 93 -26.61 -8.45 6.44
C PHE A 93 -27.64 -7.48 7.04
N ARG A 94 -27.81 -6.30 6.45
CA ARG A 94 -28.76 -5.28 6.88
C ARG A 94 -29.80 -5.06 5.79
#